data_AF-A0A5Y8UNP6-F1
#
_entry.id   AF-A0A5Y8UNP6-F1
#
_cell.length_a   1.000
_cell.length_b   1.000
_cell.length_c   1.000
_cell.angle_alpha   90.00
_cell.angle_beta   90.00
_cell.angle_gamma   90.00
#
_symmetry.space_group_name_H-M   'P 1'
#
loop_
_entity.id
_entity.type
_entity.pdbx_description
1 polymer ?
#
loop_
_entity_poly.entity_id
_entity_poly.type
_entity_poly.pdbx_seq_one_letter_code
_entity_poly.pdbx_strand_id
1 'polypeptide(L)'
;MKRFYLLFLSTLFFAPSFLFGATEIANGNLIYTRGYGDVMNEIMQAVKGITTETDYIVKAALAISLLLFSIKKAMDGQTSPVFEFGKMFMLFAVVWYMFLRAPNDNNHRFMIHDEVTSKDYVISQIPIGIGKSFALMTQFERL
;
A
#
# COMPACT_ATOMS: atom_id res chain seq x y z
N MET A 1 -25.49 44.04 -5.17
CA MET A 1 -24.10 43.62 -4.86
C MET A 1 -23.86 43.19 -3.41
N LYS A 2 -24.60 43.66 -2.38
CA LYS A 2 -24.31 43.30 -0.96
C LYS A 2 -24.55 41.83 -0.57
N ARG A 3 -25.51 41.14 -1.21
CA ARG A 3 -25.82 39.72 -0.93
C ARG A 3 -24.76 38.74 -1.46
N PHE A 4 -24.01 39.13 -2.48
CA PHE A 4 -22.97 38.28 -3.08
C PHE A 4 -21.74 38.19 -2.15
N TYR A 5 -21.39 39.27 -1.47
CA TYR A 5 -20.31 39.28 -0.49
C TYR A 5 -20.61 38.42 0.74
N LEU A 6 -21.86 38.36 1.20
CA LEU A 6 -22.24 37.48 2.32
C LEU A 6 -22.16 35.99 1.95
N LEU A 7 -22.58 35.64 0.72
CA LEU A 7 -22.45 34.27 0.23
C LEU A 7 -20.98 33.86 0.04
N PHE A 8 -20.17 34.75 -0.53
CA PHE A 8 -18.73 34.52 -0.71
C PHE A 8 -17.97 34.40 0.62
N LEU A 9 -18.33 35.20 1.62
CA LEU A 9 -17.75 35.13 2.96
C LEU A 9 -18.18 33.83 3.68
N SER A 10 -19.43 33.39 3.51
CA SER A 10 -19.89 32.12 4.09
C SER A 10 -19.17 30.90 3.49
N THR A 11 -18.88 30.92 2.19
CA THR A 11 -18.10 29.85 1.55
C THR A 11 -16.63 29.84 1.99
N LEU A 12 -16.03 31.00 2.27
CA LEU A 12 -14.64 31.08 2.75
C LEU A 12 -14.47 30.59 4.19
N PHE A 13 -15.48 30.78 5.05
CA PHE A 13 -15.44 30.33 6.44
C PHE A 13 -15.94 28.89 6.66
N PHE A 14 -16.83 28.38 5.80
CA PHE A 14 -17.35 27.00 5.90
C PHE A 14 -16.67 25.98 4.97
N ALA A 15 -15.90 26.39 3.96
CA ALA A 15 -15.11 25.47 3.14
C ALA A 15 -13.88 24.82 3.84
N PRO A 16 -13.21 25.43 4.84
CA PRO A 16 -12.02 24.80 5.42
C PRO A 16 -12.33 23.52 6.20
N SER A 17 -13.53 23.41 6.78
CA SER A 17 -13.95 22.23 7.54
C SER A 17 -14.25 21.01 6.67
N PHE A 18 -14.42 21.18 5.35
CA PHE A 18 -14.51 20.06 4.39
C PHE A 18 -13.16 19.66 3.79
N LEU A 19 -12.12 20.48 3.96
CA LEU A 19 -10.75 20.16 3.48
C LEU A 19 -9.95 19.35 4.51
N PHE A 20 -10.34 19.39 5.78
CA PHE A 20 -9.94 18.37 6.75
C PHE A 20 -10.96 17.25 6.73
N GLY A 21 -10.98 16.49 5.64
CA GLY A 21 -11.57 15.16 5.69
C GLY A 21 -10.85 14.43 6.82
N ALA A 22 -11.53 14.18 7.93
CA ALA A 22 -11.14 13.13 8.86
C ALA A 22 -11.02 11.89 7.99
N THR A 23 -9.81 11.56 7.59
CA THR A 23 -9.57 10.40 6.76
C THR A 23 -9.79 9.23 7.69
N GLU A 24 -10.99 8.65 7.63
CA GLU A 24 -11.28 7.38 8.28
C GLU A 24 -10.28 6.36 7.75
N ILE A 25 -9.21 6.18 8.50
CA ILE A 25 -8.27 5.09 8.30
C ILE A 25 -8.88 3.92 9.04
N ALA A 26 -9.27 2.89 8.27
CA ALA A 26 -9.87 1.70 8.84
C ALA A 26 -8.97 1.17 9.99
N ASN A 27 -9.55 0.73 11.10
CA ASN A 27 -8.78 0.22 12.26
C ASN A 27 -7.75 -0.86 11.89
N GLY A 28 -8.00 -1.63 10.82
CA GLY A 28 -7.05 -2.63 10.30
C GLY A 28 -5.87 -2.06 9.50
N ASN A 29 -5.78 -0.73 9.37
CA ASN A 29 -4.69 0.01 8.72
C ASN A 29 -3.98 0.95 9.70
N LEU A 30 -4.24 0.80 11.01
CA LEU A 30 -3.56 1.52 12.08
C LEU A 30 -2.36 0.69 12.54
N ILE A 31 -1.18 1.28 12.46
CA ILE A 31 0.09 0.76 12.92
C ILE A 31 0.40 1.47 14.23
N TYR A 32 0.61 0.71 15.30
CA TYR A 32 0.84 1.27 16.62
C TYR A 32 2.33 1.21 16.97
N THR A 33 2.86 2.22 17.63
CA THR A 33 4.28 2.26 18.03
C THR A 33 4.43 2.88 19.41
N ARG A 34 5.52 2.53 20.11
CA ARG A 34 5.86 3.09 21.44
C ARG A 34 7.22 3.78 21.38
N GLY A 35 7.24 5.06 20.99
CA GLY A 35 8.45 5.90 20.98
C GLY A 35 9.37 5.70 19.78
N TYR A 36 8.97 4.88 18.80
CA TYR A 36 9.72 4.64 17.56
C TYR A 36 8.89 4.95 16.30
N GLY A 37 7.82 5.76 16.42
CA GLY A 37 6.94 6.10 15.29
C GLY A 37 7.67 6.77 14.13
N ASP A 38 8.68 7.59 14.41
CA ASP A 38 9.52 8.26 13.42
C ASP A 38 10.29 7.24 12.55
N VAL A 39 10.86 6.20 13.19
CA VAL A 39 11.59 5.12 12.49
C VAL A 39 10.63 4.28 11.65
N MET A 40 9.45 3.95 12.19
CA MET A 40 8.42 3.22 11.43
C MET A 40 7.97 4.02 10.21
N ASN A 41 7.83 5.35 10.35
CA ASN A 41 7.48 6.23 9.24
C ASN A 41 8.55 6.22 8.14
N GLU A 42 9.84 6.29 8.51
CA GLU A 42 10.95 6.18 7.55
C GLU A 42 10.96 4.84 6.81
N ILE A 43 10.78 3.72 7.53
CA ILE A 43 10.70 2.38 6.95
C ILE A 43 9.56 2.30 5.93
N MET A 44 8.39 2.78 6.31
CA MET A 44 7.19 2.72 5.46
C MET A 44 7.31 3.64 4.24
N GLN A 45 7.96 4.80 4.37
CA GLN A 45 8.30 5.65 3.22
C GLN A 45 9.33 5.01 2.29
N ALA A 46 10.32 4.29 2.82
CA ALA A 46 11.27 3.53 2.02
C ALA A 46 10.56 2.39 1.24
N VAL A 47 9.64 1.67 1.89
CA VAL A 47 8.80 0.65 1.23
C VAL A 47 7.99 1.26 0.09
N LYS A 48 7.39 2.44 0.32
CA LYS A 48 6.70 3.19 -0.74
C LYS A 48 7.64 3.47 -1.92
N GLY A 49 8.82 4.04 -1.67
CA GLY A 49 9.78 4.37 -2.74
C GLY A 49 10.15 3.17 -3.60
N ILE A 50 10.50 2.04 -2.97
CA ILE A 50 10.84 0.79 -3.68
C ILE A 50 9.66 0.30 -4.51
N THR A 51 8.44 0.29 -3.94
CA THR A 51 7.27 -0.27 -4.62
C THR A 51 6.74 0.62 -5.74
N THR A 52 6.94 1.94 -5.66
CA THR A 52 6.55 2.87 -6.73
C THR A 52 7.46 2.79 -7.96
N GLU A 53 8.73 2.41 -7.82
CA GLU A 53 9.70 2.39 -8.92
C GLU A 53 9.89 1.00 -9.55
N THR A 54 9.35 -0.06 -8.92
CA THR A 54 9.60 -1.45 -9.32
C THR A 54 8.71 -1.98 -10.43
N ASP A 55 7.71 -1.23 -10.91
CA ASP A 55 6.75 -1.69 -11.93
C ASP A 55 7.46 -2.19 -13.22
N TYR A 56 8.52 -1.50 -13.66
CA TYR A 56 9.29 -1.93 -14.83
C TYR A 56 10.09 -3.22 -14.57
N ILE A 57 10.70 -3.33 -13.38
CA ILE A 57 11.52 -4.49 -12.98
C ILE A 57 10.64 -5.74 -12.91
N VAL A 58 9.45 -5.61 -12.34
CA VAL A 58 8.52 -6.73 -12.20
C VAL A 58 8.00 -7.18 -13.56
N LYS A 59 7.66 -6.25 -14.45
CA LYS A 59 7.25 -6.58 -15.83
C LYS A 59 8.36 -7.30 -16.60
N ALA A 60 9.60 -6.85 -16.46
CA ALA A 60 10.76 -7.50 -17.07
C ALA A 60 10.99 -8.90 -16.50
N ALA A 61 10.95 -9.06 -15.17
CA ALA A 61 11.12 -10.35 -14.51
C ALA A 61 10.03 -11.36 -14.92
N LEU A 62 8.79 -10.91 -15.05
CA LEU A 62 7.70 -11.69 -15.61
C LEU A 62 7.99 -12.15 -17.03
N ALA A 63 8.37 -11.24 -17.92
CA ALA A 63 8.67 -11.56 -19.31
C ALA A 63 9.79 -12.59 -19.44
N ILE A 64 10.86 -12.45 -18.64
CA ILE A 64 11.97 -13.40 -18.58
C ILE A 64 11.48 -14.76 -18.07
N SER A 65 10.65 -14.79 -17.02
CA SER A 65 10.07 -16.02 -16.48
C SER A 65 9.21 -16.77 -17.51
N LEU A 66 8.37 -16.03 -18.26
CA LEU A 66 7.57 -16.58 -19.36
C LEU A 66 8.43 -17.18 -20.47
N LEU A 67 9.52 -16.49 -20.83
CA LEU A 67 10.45 -16.95 -21.86
C LEU A 67 11.20 -18.22 -21.42
N LEU A 68 11.74 -18.24 -20.20
CA LEU A 68 12.41 -19.42 -19.63
C LEU A 68 11.47 -20.63 -19.51
N PHE A 69 10.23 -20.39 -19.09
CA PHE A 69 9.21 -21.43 -19.05
C PHE A 69 8.92 -21.99 -20.45
N SER A 70 8.78 -21.12 -21.45
CA SER A 70 8.53 -21.52 -22.85
C SER A 70 9.67 -22.39 -23.41
N ILE A 71 10.93 -22.03 -23.11
CA ILE A 71 12.11 -22.83 -23.49
C ILE A 71 12.10 -24.19 -22.78
N LYS A 72 11.91 -24.19 -21.45
CA LYS A 72 11.88 -25.44 -20.67
C LYS A 72 10.77 -26.37 -21.16
N LYS A 73 9.62 -25.83 -21.56
CA LYS A 73 8.52 -26.60 -22.11
C LYS A 73 8.81 -27.19 -23.49
N ALA A 74 9.54 -26.49 -24.35
CA ALA A 74 10.00 -27.02 -25.63
C ALA A 74 10.97 -28.21 -25.46
N MET A 75 11.65 -28.29 -24.31
CA MET A 75 12.63 -29.33 -23.99
C MET A 75 12.01 -30.52 -23.23
N ASP A 76 11.07 -30.28 -22.29
CA ASP A 76 10.42 -31.32 -21.47
C ASP A 76 8.98 -31.63 -21.93
N GLY A 77 8.80 -32.82 -22.50
CA GLY A 77 7.52 -33.31 -23.00
C GLY A 77 6.55 -33.84 -21.92
N GLN A 78 7.03 -34.13 -20.71
CA GLN A 78 6.28 -34.94 -19.72
C GLN A 78 5.42 -34.15 -18.71
N THR A 79 5.52 -32.81 -18.64
CA THR A 79 4.71 -32.02 -17.69
C THR A 79 3.49 -31.39 -18.36
N SER A 80 2.35 -31.41 -17.64
CA SER A 80 1.12 -30.71 -18.06
C SER A 80 1.39 -29.20 -18.03
N PRO A 81 1.56 -28.55 -19.20
CA PRO A 81 2.10 -27.18 -19.29
C PRO A 81 1.20 -26.18 -18.61
N VAL A 82 -0.11 -26.39 -18.77
CA VAL A 82 -1.16 -25.54 -18.24
C VAL A 82 -1.18 -25.58 -16.71
N PHE A 83 -0.91 -26.75 -16.11
CA PHE A 83 -0.97 -26.91 -14.65
C PHE A 83 0.23 -26.29 -13.93
N GLU A 84 1.44 -26.43 -14.47
CA GLU A 84 2.63 -25.79 -13.88
C GLU A 84 2.62 -24.28 -14.08
N PHE A 85 2.27 -23.83 -15.29
CA PHE A 85 2.10 -22.42 -15.60
C PHE A 85 1.03 -21.77 -14.71
N GLY A 86 -0.12 -22.44 -14.57
CA GLY A 86 -1.22 -21.95 -13.73
C GLY A 86 -0.81 -21.74 -12.28
N LYS A 87 -0.03 -22.67 -11.69
CA LYS A 87 0.50 -22.52 -10.32
C LYS A 87 1.47 -21.34 -10.20
N MET A 88 2.40 -21.19 -11.15
CA MET A 88 3.37 -20.08 -11.12
C MET A 88 2.68 -18.74 -11.32
N PHE A 89 1.73 -18.66 -12.25
CA PHE A 89 0.94 -17.46 -12.49
C PHE A 89 0.06 -17.10 -11.28
N MET A 90 -0.55 -18.09 -10.62
CA MET A 90 -1.32 -17.87 -9.41
C MET A 90 -0.46 -17.33 -8.27
N LEU A 91 0.71 -17.94 -8.03
CA LEU A 91 1.67 -17.42 -7.03
C LEU A 91 2.12 -16.01 -7.37
N PHE A 92 2.43 -15.75 -8.64
CA PHE A 92 2.76 -14.41 -9.10
C PHE A 92 1.63 -13.41 -8.83
N ALA A 93 0.39 -13.75 -9.16
CA ALA A 93 -0.76 -12.86 -8.98
C ALA A 93 -1.00 -12.53 -7.50
N VAL A 94 -0.83 -13.51 -6.60
CA VAL A 94 -0.90 -13.30 -5.16
C VAL A 94 0.21 -12.36 -4.69
N VAL A 95 1.46 -12.64 -5.08
CA VAL A 95 2.61 -11.80 -4.70
C VAL A 95 2.46 -10.39 -5.24
N TRP A 96 2.01 -10.26 -6.48
CA TRP A 96 1.75 -8.98 -7.13
C TRP A 96 0.70 -8.17 -6.38
N TYR A 97 -0.47 -8.78 -6.12
CA TYR A 97 -1.57 -8.12 -5.45
C TYR A 97 -1.23 -7.71 -4.01
N MET A 98 -0.50 -8.55 -3.28
CA MET A 98 -0.21 -8.30 -1.87
C MET A 98 1.01 -7.39 -1.66
N PHE A 99 2.08 -7.54 -2.44
CA PHE A 99 3.39 -6.95 -2.11
C PHE A 99 3.92 -5.95 -3.12
N LEU A 100 3.44 -5.95 -4.36
CA LEU A 100 4.00 -5.12 -5.44
C LEU A 100 3.02 -4.05 -5.93
N ARG A 101 1.72 -4.26 -5.72
CA ARG A 101 0.69 -3.31 -6.10
C ARG A 101 0.39 -2.36 -4.94
N ALA A 102 0.54 -1.06 -5.18
CA ALA A 102 0.24 -0.01 -4.19
C ALA A 102 -0.43 1.22 -4.84
N PRO A 103 -1.70 1.10 -5.30
CA PRO A 103 -2.46 2.20 -5.86
C PRO A 103 -2.78 3.25 -4.79
N ASN A 104 -3.11 4.46 -5.25
CA ASN A 104 -3.52 5.55 -4.38
C ASN A 104 -5.01 5.41 -3.98
N ASP A 105 -5.32 4.46 -3.11
CA ASP A 105 -6.66 4.26 -2.55
C ASP A 105 -6.63 4.18 -1.01
N ASN A 106 -7.79 4.13 -0.37
CA ASN A 106 -7.88 4.07 1.10
C ASN A 106 -7.36 2.76 1.70
N ASN A 107 -7.34 1.65 0.95
CA ASN A 107 -6.85 0.36 1.44
C ASN A 107 -5.32 0.32 1.55
N HIS A 108 -4.63 1.15 0.77
CA HIS A 108 -3.18 1.29 0.77
C HIS A 108 -2.72 2.53 1.56
N ARG A 109 -3.62 3.11 2.36
CA ARG A 109 -3.33 4.20 3.29
C ARG A 109 -3.29 3.65 4.71
N PHE A 110 -2.19 3.92 5.40
CA PHE A 110 -1.92 3.47 6.76
C PHE A 110 -1.61 4.67 7.65
N MET A 111 -2.00 4.56 8.91
CA MET A 111 -1.67 5.54 9.95
C MET A 111 -0.73 4.90 10.94
N ILE A 112 0.41 5.52 11.21
CA ILE A 112 1.27 5.16 12.32
C ILE A 112 0.92 6.09 13.47
N HIS A 113 0.46 5.51 14.57
CA HIS A 113 0.19 6.20 15.81
C HIS A 113 1.30 5.87 16.81
N ASP A 114 2.01 6.87 17.30
CA ASP A 114 2.97 6.72 18.38
C ASP A 114 2.36 7.16 19.72
N GLU A 115 2.23 6.22 20.65
CA GLU A 115 1.62 6.50 21.96
C GLU A 115 2.48 7.40 22.84
N VAL A 116 3.82 7.25 22.78
CA VAL A 116 4.74 7.96 23.68
C VAL A 116 4.92 9.39 23.22
N THR A 117 5.04 9.61 21.91
CA THR A 117 5.22 10.94 21.33
C THR A 117 3.91 11.62 20.95
N SER A 118 2.79 10.88 20.95
CA SER A 118 1.46 11.34 20.53
C SER A 118 1.44 11.92 19.12
N LYS A 119 2.30 11.38 18.23
CA LYS A 119 2.39 11.81 16.82
C LYS A 119 1.70 10.80 15.91
N ASP A 120 0.98 11.34 14.93
CA ASP A 120 0.33 10.57 13.87
C ASP A 120 1.02 10.81 12.53
N TYR A 121 1.45 9.73 11.88
CA TYR A 121 2.02 9.76 10.54
C TYR A 121 1.10 9.00 9.58
N VAL A 122 0.57 9.70 8.57
CA VAL A 122 -0.27 9.08 7.53
C VAL A 122 0.56 8.85 6.28
N ILE A 123 0.61 7.60 5.84
CA ILE A 123 1.38 7.17 4.67
C ILE A 123 0.44 6.48 3.69
N SER A 124 0.53 6.86 2.42
CA SER A 124 -0.26 6.30 1.32
C SER A 124 0.60 5.45 0.39
N GLN A 125 -0.05 4.59 -0.40
CA GLN A 125 0.59 3.75 -1.41
C GLN A 125 1.56 2.73 -0.79
N ILE A 126 1.10 2.04 0.25
CA ILE A 126 1.83 0.91 0.83
C ILE A 126 1.14 -0.38 0.38
N PRO A 127 1.88 -1.38 -0.14
CA PRO A 127 1.29 -2.68 -0.47
C PRO A 127 0.58 -3.30 0.73
N ILE A 128 -0.62 -3.84 0.50
CA ILE A 128 -1.50 -4.36 1.55
C ILE A 128 -0.79 -5.42 2.40
N GLY A 129 -0.03 -6.31 1.77
CA GLY A 129 0.71 -7.37 2.45
C GLY A 129 1.72 -6.84 3.46
N ILE A 130 2.43 -5.75 3.12
CA ILE A 130 3.40 -5.14 4.04
C ILE A 130 2.66 -4.33 5.11
N GLY A 131 1.80 -3.41 4.70
CA GLY A 131 1.12 -2.50 5.64
C GLY A 131 0.22 -3.23 6.65
N LYS A 132 -0.54 -4.25 6.22
CA LYS A 132 -1.35 -5.05 7.14
C LYS A 132 -0.51 -5.94 8.05
N SER A 133 0.63 -6.45 7.59
CA SER A 133 1.52 -7.23 8.46
C SER A 133 2.07 -6.38 9.60
N PHE A 134 2.51 -5.15 9.30
CA PHE A 134 2.93 -4.20 10.35
C PHE A 134 1.79 -3.79 11.26
N ALA A 135 0.60 -3.52 10.70
CA ALA A 135 -0.58 -3.20 11.50
C ALA A 135 -0.95 -4.34 12.46
N LEU A 136 -0.90 -5.59 12.01
CA LEU A 136 -1.14 -6.75 12.85
C LEU A 136 -0.06 -6.95 13.91
N MET A 137 1.22 -6.87 13.52
CA MET A 137 2.34 -7.06 14.46
C MET A 137 2.30 -6.06 15.61
N THR A 138 2.02 -4.80 15.28
CA THR A 138 1.98 -3.72 16.26
C THR A 138 0.75 -3.76 17.17
N GLN A 139 -0.34 -4.43 16.77
CA GLN A 139 -1.44 -4.70 17.70
C GLN A 139 -1.02 -5.60 18.87
N PHE A 140 -0.02 -6.47 18.69
CA PHE A 140 0.53 -7.24 19.81
C PHE A 140 1.28 -6.36 20.82
N GLU A 141 1.81 -5.22 20.39
CA GLU A 141 2.48 -4.28 21.30
C GLU A 141 1.49 -3.47 22.16
N ARG A 142 0.22 -3.45 21.76
CA ARG A 142 -0.86 -2.82 22.51
C ARG A 142 -1.42 -3.71 23.62
N LEU A 143 -1.31 -5.04 23.48
CA LEU A 143 -1.69 -6.02 24.50
C LEU A 143 -0.76 -5.97 25.71
#